data_AF-A0A7G6YA85-F1
#
_entry.id   AF-A0A7G6YA85-F1
#
_cell.length_a   1.000
_cell.length_b   1.000
_cell.length_c   1.000
_cell.angle_alpha   90.00
_cell.angle_beta   90.00
_cell.angle_gamma   90.00
#
_symmetry.space_group_name_H-M   'P 1'
#
loop_
_entity.id
_entity.type
_entity.pdbx_description
1 polymer ?
#
loop_
_entity_poly.entity_id
_entity_poly.type
_entity_poly.pdbx_seq_one_letter_code
_entity_poly.pdbx_strand_id
1 'polypeptide(L)'
;MLIVVGGFSSLREAPGGPRFADGDRVPPEYAGEAREVVRVLSVLQGVAADWVFVSPAAEFGADGPDDVRGEYRLHGDVAVFSEDGESVISGADFAQGIMGIALSDERHSREHLSLSY
;
A
#
# COMPACT_ATOMS: atom_id res chain seq x y z
N MET A 1 -12.63 9.87 -8.94
CA MET A 1 -11.60 8.86 -8.66
C MET A 1 -11.99 8.10 -7.40
N LEU A 2 -11.98 6.77 -7.44
CA LEU A 2 -12.11 5.92 -6.25
C LEU A 2 -10.71 5.65 -5.68
N ILE A 3 -10.48 5.94 -4.40
CA ILE A 3 -9.24 5.52 -3.72
C ILE A 3 -9.58 4.36 -2.79
N VAL A 4 -8.87 3.25 -2.94
CA VAL A 4 -9.00 2.08 -2.10
C VAL A 4 -7.74 1.92 -1.27
N VAL A 5 -7.89 1.92 0.04
CA VAL A 5 -6.81 1.62 0.97
C VAL A 5 -6.64 0.10 1.04
N GLY A 6 -5.45 -0.36 0.68
CA GLY A 6 -5.06 -1.76 0.73
C GLY A 6 -4.28 -2.10 2.00
N GLY A 7 -3.46 -3.14 1.89
CA GLY A 7 -2.53 -3.58 2.94
C GLY A 7 -1.17 -3.91 2.35
N PHE A 8 -0.13 -3.90 3.18
CA PHE A 8 1.24 -4.25 2.81
C PHE A 8 1.33 -5.61 2.07
N SER A 9 0.50 -6.57 2.47
CA SER A 9 0.47 -7.91 1.87
C SER A 9 0.15 -7.92 0.37
N SER A 10 -0.44 -6.85 -0.15
CA SER A 10 -0.68 -6.71 -1.58
C SER A 10 0.56 -6.28 -2.37
N LEU A 11 1.60 -5.75 -1.73
CA LEU A 11 2.84 -5.32 -2.40
C LEU A 11 3.71 -6.52 -2.80
N ARG A 12 4.69 -6.24 -3.66
CA ARG A 12 5.68 -7.20 -4.14
C ARG A 12 7.04 -6.95 -3.50
N GLU A 13 7.84 -8.00 -3.38
CA GLU A 13 9.24 -7.89 -2.99
C GLU A 13 10.12 -7.30 -4.11
N ALA A 14 9.75 -7.55 -5.36
CA ALA A 14 10.50 -7.08 -6.54
C ALA A 14 9.56 -6.82 -7.72
N PRO A 15 9.96 -5.98 -8.71
CA PRO A 15 9.16 -5.72 -9.90
C PRO A 15 8.75 -7.02 -10.62
N GLY A 16 7.45 -7.21 -10.81
CA GLY A 16 6.89 -8.40 -11.47
C GLY A 16 6.95 -9.70 -10.64
N GLY A 17 7.52 -9.68 -9.44
CA GLY A 17 7.55 -10.82 -8.51
C GLY A 17 6.19 -11.10 -7.85
N PRO A 18 6.05 -12.18 -7.07
CA PRO A 18 4.81 -12.47 -6.35
C PRO A 18 4.47 -11.37 -5.32
N ARG A 19 3.20 -11.25 -4.95
CA ARG A 19 2.80 -10.40 -3.83
C ARG A 19 3.14 -11.10 -2.52
N PHE A 20 3.28 -10.35 -1.43
CA PHE A 20 3.52 -10.94 -0.10
C PHE A 20 2.40 -11.92 0.31
N ALA A 21 1.14 -11.61 -0.03
CA ALA A 21 -0.01 -12.48 0.23
C ALA A 21 0.02 -13.81 -0.53
N ASP A 22 0.82 -13.92 -1.60
CA ASP A 22 0.97 -15.14 -2.39
C ASP A 22 2.05 -16.07 -1.82
N GLY A 23 2.84 -15.60 -0.85
CA GLY A 23 3.92 -16.34 -0.21
C GLY A 23 3.61 -16.76 1.23
N ASP A 24 4.56 -17.48 1.83
CA ASP A 24 4.45 -18.00 3.20
C ASP A 24 4.90 -17.00 4.27
N ARG A 25 5.13 -15.73 3.89
CA ARG A 25 5.68 -14.69 4.78
C ARG A 25 4.62 -13.95 5.59
N VAL A 26 3.35 -14.09 5.23
CA VAL A 26 2.24 -13.52 6.02
C VAL A 26 1.96 -14.46 7.20
N PRO A 27 1.96 -13.97 8.45
CA PRO A 27 1.59 -14.79 9.59
C PRO A 27 0.23 -15.47 9.36
N PRO A 28 0.06 -16.77 9.68
CA PRO A 28 -1.14 -17.54 9.35
C PRO A 28 -2.45 -16.87 9.76
N GLU A 29 -2.45 -16.15 10.88
CA GLU A 29 -3.56 -15.39 11.43
C GLU A 29 -4.04 -14.24 10.50
N TYR A 30 -3.13 -13.64 9.73
CA TYR A 30 -3.42 -12.56 8.79
C TYR A 30 -3.59 -13.05 7.34
N ALA A 31 -3.27 -14.31 7.05
CA ALA A 31 -3.24 -14.83 5.70
C ALA A 31 -4.64 -14.84 5.02
N GLY A 32 -5.72 -14.92 5.79
CA GLY A 32 -7.08 -14.79 5.25
C GLY A 32 -7.35 -13.37 4.74
N GLU A 33 -7.12 -12.39 5.60
CA GLU A 33 -7.28 -10.97 5.28
C GLU A 33 -6.37 -10.53 4.12
N ALA A 34 -5.10 -10.94 4.15
CA ALA A 34 -4.13 -10.65 3.09
C ALA A 34 -4.61 -11.08 1.70
N ARG A 35 -5.22 -12.28 1.60
CA ARG A 35 -5.76 -12.77 0.33
C ARG A 35 -6.99 -12.00 -0.12
N GLU A 36 -7.84 -11.58 0.80
CA GLU A 36 -9.02 -10.77 0.45
C GLU A 36 -8.62 -9.36 -0.03
N VAL A 37 -7.61 -8.74 0.56
CA VAL A 37 -7.05 -7.46 0.07
C VAL A 37 -6.55 -7.60 -1.38
N VAL A 38 -5.81 -8.67 -1.69
CA VAL A 38 -5.37 -8.93 -3.07
C VAL A 38 -6.55 -9.22 -4.00
N ARG A 39 -7.60 -9.91 -3.52
CA ARG A 39 -8.83 -10.15 -4.29
C ARG A 39 -9.52 -8.84 -4.68
N VAL A 40 -9.59 -7.87 -3.76
CA VAL A 40 -10.17 -6.54 -4.06
C VAL A 40 -9.38 -5.87 -5.20
N LEU A 41 -8.06 -5.89 -5.15
CA LEU A 41 -7.23 -5.35 -6.23
C LEU A 41 -7.48 -6.07 -7.56
N SER A 42 -7.58 -7.40 -7.56
CA SER A 42 -7.91 -8.16 -8.77
C SER A 42 -9.29 -7.81 -9.34
N VAL A 43 -10.29 -7.56 -8.48
CA VAL A 43 -11.62 -7.10 -8.93
C VAL A 43 -11.51 -5.73 -9.58
N LEU A 44 -10.84 -4.77 -8.94
CA LEU A 44 -10.66 -3.41 -9.47
C LEU A 44 -9.99 -3.41 -10.85
N GLN A 45 -9.02 -4.29 -11.08
CA GLN A 45 -8.35 -4.43 -12.37
C GLN A 45 -9.32 -4.73 -13.53
N GLY A 46 -10.44 -5.41 -13.27
CA GLY A 46 -11.50 -5.67 -14.25
C GLY A 46 -12.55 -4.57 -14.39
N VAL A 47 -12.57 -3.57 -13.51
CA VAL A 47 -13.57 -2.49 -13.51
C VAL A 47 -13.14 -1.36 -14.46
N ALA A 48 -14.06 -0.95 -15.34
CA ALA A 48 -13.89 0.21 -16.22
C ALA A 48 -14.22 1.53 -15.49
N ALA A 49 -13.45 1.85 -14.45
CA ALA A 49 -13.58 3.08 -13.68
C ALA A 49 -12.18 3.63 -13.32
N ASP A 50 -12.13 4.92 -12.95
CA ASP A 50 -10.93 5.55 -12.40
C ASP A 50 -10.79 5.16 -10.93
N TRP A 51 -9.83 4.28 -10.64
CA TRP A 51 -9.47 3.86 -9.28
C TRP A 51 -7.97 3.96 -9.04
N VAL A 52 -7.59 4.13 -7.78
CA VAL A 52 -6.21 4.00 -7.29
C VAL A 52 -6.24 3.12 -6.06
N PHE A 53 -5.38 2.11 -6.04
CA PHE A 53 -5.21 1.20 -4.90
C PHE A 53 -3.93 1.58 -4.17
N VAL A 54 -4.03 2.04 -2.93
CA VAL A 54 -2.89 2.58 -2.17
C VAL A 54 -2.61 1.68 -0.98
N SER A 55 -1.43 1.08 -0.95
CA SER A 55 -1.02 0.20 0.15
C SER A 55 -0.11 0.94 1.13
N PRO A 56 -0.28 0.72 2.44
CA PRO A 56 0.67 1.21 3.43
C PRO A 56 1.96 0.38 3.41
N ALA A 57 2.96 0.87 4.13
CA ALA A 57 4.13 0.12 4.53
C ALA A 57 3.78 -1.03 5.51
N ALA A 58 4.76 -1.88 5.85
CA ALA A 58 4.53 -3.05 6.71
C ALA A 58 4.08 -2.66 8.13
N GLU A 59 4.74 -1.65 8.70
CA GLU A 59 4.41 -1.06 10.00
C GLU A 59 3.53 0.16 9.77
N PHE A 60 2.24 0.01 10.06
CA PHE A 60 1.20 1.01 9.81
C PHE A 60 0.09 0.91 10.86
N GLY A 61 -0.58 2.04 11.12
CA GLY A 61 -1.71 2.08 12.06
C GLY A 61 -1.23 1.83 13.49
N ALA A 62 -1.83 0.88 14.19
CA ALA A 62 -1.47 0.54 15.57
C ALA A 62 -0.08 -0.10 15.69
N ASP A 63 0.44 -0.68 14.59
CA ASP A 63 1.76 -1.29 14.52
C ASP A 63 2.82 -0.34 13.93
N GLY A 64 2.42 0.88 13.56
CA GLY A 64 3.31 1.92 13.04
C GLY A 64 3.65 2.98 14.11
N PRO A 65 4.54 3.93 13.79
CA PRO A 65 4.91 4.99 14.69
C PRO A 65 3.75 5.97 14.90
N ASP A 66 3.62 6.46 16.14
CA ASP A 66 2.69 7.54 16.50
C ASP A 66 3.18 8.91 16.00
N ASP A 67 4.47 9.06 15.76
CA ASP A 67 5.08 10.32 15.36
C ASP A 67 4.72 10.70 13.91
N VAL A 68 4.18 11.90 13.75
CA VAL A 68 3.91 12.53 12.46
C VAL A 68 5.18 13.19 11.96
N ARG A 69 5.75 12.69 10.86
CA ARG A 69 6.95 13.28 10.24
C ARG A 69 6.59 14.44 9.30
N GLY A 70 5.36 14.45 8.76
CA GLY A 70 4.93 15.42 7.76
C GLY A 70 5.56 15.22 6.39
N GLU A 71 6.21 14.08 6.20
CA GLU A 71 6.84 13.67 4.94
C GLU A 71 6.55 12.19 4.66
N TYR A 72 6.44 11.87 3.37
CA TYR A 72 6.23 10.52 2.85
C TYR A 72 6.74 10.48 1.41
N ARG A 73 6.90 9.27 0.87
CA ARG A 73 7.24 9.02 -0.52
C ARG A 73 6.17 8.14 -1.17
N LEU A 74 5.86 8.47 -2.42
CA LEU A 74 4.96 7.70 -3.26
C LEU A 74 5.76 6.71 -4.11
N HIS A 75 5.35 5.45 -4.11
CA HIS A 75 5.97 4.37 -4.86
C HIS A 75 4.93 3.59 -5.67
N GLY A 76 5.40 2.63 -6.48
CA GLY A 76 4.54 1.68 -7.18
C GLY A 76 4.12 0.50 -6.30
N ASP A 77 3.98 -0.67 -6.92
CA ASP A 77 3.50 -1.91 -6.28
C ASP A 77 4.61 -2.76 -5.63
N VAL A 78 5.83 -2.23 -5.54
CA VAL A 78 6.98 -2.87 -4.89
C VAL A 78 7.20 -2.23 -3.52
N ALA A 79 7.30 -3.05 -2.49
CA ALA A 79 7.58 -2.59 -1.14
C ALA A 79 8.99 -1.99 -1.04
N VAL A 80 9.11 -0.92 -0.26
CA VAL A 80 10.37 -0.25 0.02
C VAL A 80 10.75 -0.51 1.48
N PHE A 81 12.03 -0.76 1.70
CA PHE A 81 12.63 -1.02 3.00
C PHE A 81 13.80 -0.05 3.22
N SER A 82 14.02 0.38 4.46
CA SER A 82 15.19 1.14 4.88
C SER A 82 16.47 0.27 4.87
N GLU A 83 17.63 0.89 5.12
CA GLU A 83 18.90 0.15 5.29
C GLU A 83 18.84 -0.85 6.46
N ASP A 84 18.01 -0.56 7.47
CA ASP A 84 17.77 -1.43 8.63
C ASP A 84 16.71 -2.51 8.36
N GLY A 85 16.14 -2.53 7.14
CA GLY A 85 15.14 -3.52 6.73
C GLY A 85 13.71 -3.19 7.16
N GLU A 86 13.45 -1.96 7.60
CA GLU A 86 12.13 -1.52 8.07
C GLU A 86 11.28 -0.96 6.93
N SER A 87 9.97 -1.21 6.95
CA SER A 87 9.01 -0.61 6.02
C SER A 87 7.91 0.06 6.83
N VAL A 88 7.96 1.39 6.94
CA VAL A 88 7.22 2.13 7.97
C VAL A 88 6.48 3.33 7.39
N ILE A 89 5.26 3.58 7.90
CA ILE A 89 4.55 4.85 7.75
C ILE A 89 3.57 5.07 8.92
N SER A 90 3.49 6.28 9.45
CA SER A 90 2.48 6.63 10.46
C SER A 90 1.09 6.67 9.85
N GLY A 91 0.07 6.44 10.66
CA GLY A 91 -1.33 6.62 10.24
C GLY A 91 -1.62 8.03 9.71
N ALA A 92 -1.04 9.04 10.34
CA ALA A 92 -1.24 10.44 9.99
C ALA A 92 -0.57 10.80 8.66
N ASP A 93 0.67 10.37 8.43
CA ASP A 93 1.37 10.67 7.17
C ASP A 93 0.79 9.87 6.01
N PHE A 94 0.33 8.64 6.24
CA PHE A 94 -0.41 7.88 5.23
C PHE A 94 -1.70 8.61 4.82
N ALA A 95 -2.47 9.13 5.77
CA ALA A 95 -3.67 9.92 5.48
C ALA A 95 -3.34 11.20 4.68
N GLN A 96 -2.23 11.87 5.01
CA GLN A 96 -1.74 13.00 4.23
C GLN A 96 -1.36 12.60 2.80
N GLY A 97 -0.74 11.44 2.60
CA GLY A 97 -0.42 10.91 1.27
C GLY A 97 -1.65 10.57 0.44
N ILE A 98 -2.68 9.97 1.05
CA ILE A 98 -3.97 9.76 0.39
C ILE A 98 -4.60 11.08 -0.05
N MET A 99 -4.56 12.10 0.81
CA MET A 99 -5.04 13.44 0.45
C MET A 99 -4.20 14.07 -0.67
N GLY A 100 -2.88 13.87 -0.65
CA GLY A 100 -1.98 14.30 -1.72
C GLY A 100 -2.36 13.71 -3.08
N ILE A 101 -2.57 12.38 -3.14
CA ILE A 101 -3.03 11.67 -4.35
C ILE A 101 -4.42 12.17 -4.81
N ALA A 102 -5.32 12.46 -3.86
CA ALA A 102 -6.66 12.92 -4.18
C ALA A 102 -6.70 14.35 -4.76
N LEU A 103 -5.72 15.18 -4.38
CA LEU A 103 -5.66 16.60 -4.70
C LEU A 103 -4.59 16.95 -5.73
N SER A 104 -3.75 16.00 -6.15
CA SER A 104 -2.67 16.23 -7.11
C SER A 104 -3.18 16.51 -8.52
N ASP A 105 -2.44 17.35 -9.26
CA ASP A 105 -2.65 17.52 -10.71
C ASP A 105 -2.20 16.29 -11.52
N GLU A 106 -1.28 15.49 -10.94
CA GLU A 106 -0.91 14.18 -11.49
C GLU A 106 -2.11 13.23 -11.39
N ARG A 107 -2.53 12.71 -12.55
CA ARG A 107 -3.66 11.79 -12.64
C ARG A 107 -3.17 10.35 -12.47
N HIS A 108 -3.38 9.82 -11.28
CA HIS A 108 -3.31 8.37 -11.04
C HIS A 108 -4.60 7.70 -11.48
N SER A 109 -4.53 6.75 -12.42
CA SER A 109 -5.71 5.98 -12.85
C SER A 109 -5.37 4.53 -13.14
N ARG A 110 -6.10 3.63 -12.48
CA ARG A 110 -5.95 2.17 -12.55
C ARG A 110 -4.56 1.71 -12.12
N GLU A 111 -4.03 2.37 -11.09
CA GLU A 111 -2.69 2.17 -10.54
C GLU A 111 -2.73 1.53 -9.15
N HIS A 112 -1.70 0.72 -8.87
CA HIS A 112 -1.37 0.25 -7.53
C HIS A 112 -0.14 1.02 -7.04
N LEU A 113 -0.33 1.84 -6.02
CA LEU A 113 0.68 2.69 -5.41
C LEU A 113 0.93 2.27 -3.96
N SER A 114 2.03 2.74 -3.40
CA SER A 114 2.31 2.60 -1.98
C SER A 114 2.92 3.86 -1.38
N LEU A 115 2.76 3.99 -0.07
CA LEU A 115 3.28 5.10 0.72
C LEU A 115 4.15 4.56 1.86
N SER A 116 5.37 5.06 1.95
CA SER A 116 6.33 4.80 3.03
C SER A 116 7.23 6.01 3.25
N TYR A 117 8.08 5.98 4.27
CA TYR A 117 9.16 6.96 4.43
C TYR A 117 10.32 6.74 3.44
#